data_AF-A0A061AIQ0-F1
#
_entry.id   AF-A0A061AIQ0-F1
#
_cell.length_a   1.000
_cell.length_b   1.000
_cell.length_c   1.000
_cell.angle_alpha   90.00
_cell.angle_beta   90.00
_cell.angle_gamma   90.00
#
_symmetry.space_group_name_H-M   'P 1'
#
loop_
_entity.id
_entity.type
_entity.pdbx_description
1 polymer ?
#
loop_
_entity_poly.entity_id
_entity_poly.type
_entity_poly.pdbx_seq_one_letter_code
_entity_poly.pdbx_strand_id
1 'polypeptide(L)'
;MQPASFNLFSENNSEAPAQYSSPVQETEKLKELRLERENKLLLQSRDQLLKEIKELERQWNEQQTLADQEAAEESDGEDEMIFDLLMKKAKSDAVRKEQENDDSTTEEEMIDANGQPLVEFDEEKFSTKPLKDWSLRKEYLKKFYPYLTITDVTSKLSLETDAKRKISTLIKTISFEINHGDVFIFDVGVKLYSKNNGYHIWRLDIVKKSNNRFNTILLSMVEYFKESKNINEFLFSVNSLYELVIERQKTITELNEDYNNGKEDESDDKVKAASIFNNEFRYRNLVVRWDLSFEKGEVYPLVSVNGGYNAVMVDMVDLYGVQRAIEMLIEEIYRE
;
A
#
# COMPACT_ATOMS: atom_id res chain seq x y z
N MET A 1 -74.29 75.33 71.29
CA MET A 1 -73.80 76.38 70.38
C MET A 1 -72.43 76.85 70.86
N GLN A 2 -71.39 76.41 70.16
CA GLN A 2 -70.04 76.97 70.13
C GLN A 2 -69.61 76.91 68.66
N PRO A 3 -68.97 77.96 68.11
CA PRO A 3 -68.67 78.02 66.68
C PRO A 3 -67.44 77.18 66.34
N ALA A 4 -67.54 76.43 65.26
CA ALA A 4 -66.41 75.80 64.60
C ALA A 4 -65.55 76.88 63.94
N SER A 5 -64.29 76.98 64.36
CA SER A 5 -63.28 77.82 63.71
C SER A 5 -62.78 77.15 62.44
N PHE A 6 -63.08 77.81 61.32
CA PHE A 6 -62.46 77.68 60.01
C PHE A 6 -60.98 78.09 60.11
N ASN A 7 -60.07 77.27 59.59
CA ASN A 7 -58.72 77.71 59.20
C ASN A 7 -58.43 77.15 57.81
N LEU A 8 -58.31 78.07 56.85
CA LEU A 8 -57.83 77.84 55.49
C LEU A 8 -56.33 78.15 55.42
N PHE A 9 -55.63 77.36 54.59
CA PHE A 9 -54.24 77.47 54.13
C PHE A 9 -53.11 76.98 55.06
N SER A 10 -52.66 75.76 54.77
CA SER A 10 -51.25 75.50 54.46
C SER A 10 -51.16 74.29 53.53
N GLU A 11 -50.53 74.50 52.37
CA GLU A 11 -50.22 73.54 51.33
C GLU A 11 -49.58 72.26 51.89
N ASN A 12 -49.97 71.10 51.35
CA ASN A 12 -49.08 69.96 51.17
C ASN A 12 -49.72 68.94 50.21
N ASN A 13 -49.53 69.18 48.92
CA ASN A 13 -49.46 68.11 47.94
C ASN A 13 -48.18 67.33 48.21
N SER A 14 -48.24 66.23 48.97
CA SER A 14 -47.17 65.23 48.91
C SER A 14 -47.54 64.23 47.82
N GLU A 15 -47.24 64.60 46.58
CA GLU A 15 -46.93 63.63 45.53
C GLU A 15 -45.88 62.67 46.09
N ALA A 16 -46.25 61.41 46.28
CA ALA A 16 -45.26 60.36 46.46
C ALA A 16 -44.39 60.35 45.20
N PRO A 17 -43.05 60.45 45.30
CA PRO A 17 -42.22 60.42 44.11
C PRO A 17 -42.41 59.05 43.45
N ALA A 18 -42.97 59.05 42.24
CA ALA A 18 -42.85 57.92 41.34
C ALA A 18 -41.36 57.57 41.27
N GLN A 19 -41.00 56.36 41.72
CA GLN A 19 -39.66 55.83 41.56
C GLN A 19 -39.43 55.67 40.05
N TYR A 20 -38.91 56.72 39.42
CA TYR A 20 -38.40 56.64 38.06
C TYR A 20 -37.18 55.71 38.09
N SER A 21 -37.35 54.47 37.61
CA SER A 21 -36.24 53.60 37.26
C SER A 21 -35.33 54.37 36.31
N SER A 22 -34.06 54.50 36.69
CA SER A 22 -33.07 55.18 35.84
C SER A 22 -33.00 54.47 34.48
N PRO A 23 -32.96 55.19 33.34
CA PRO A 23 -32.80 54.59 32.01
C PRO A 23 -31.61 53.62 31.92
N VAL A 24 -30.58 53.84 32.74
CA VAL A 24 -29.41 52.97 32.88
C VAL A 24 -29.78 51.60 33.46
N GLN A 25 -30.65 51.55 34.47
CA GLN A 25 -31.13 50.29 35.09
C GLN A 25 -32.05 49.50 34.15
N GLU A 26 -32.84 50.19 33.31
CA GLU A 26 -33.63 49.54 32.27
C GLU A 26 -32.73 48.97 31.16
N THR A 27 -31.66 49.66 30.77
CA THR A 27 -30.69 49.12 29.80
C THR A 27 -29.87 47.94 30.33
N GLU A 28 -29.51 47.93 31.62
CA GLU A 28 -28.80 46.81 32.24
C GLU A 28 -29.69 45.57 32.36
N LYS A 29 -30.95 45.73 32.79
CA LYS A 29 -31.94 44.63 32.81
C LYS A 29 -32.20 44.04 31.42
N LEU A 30 -32.27 44.88 30.38
CA LEU A 30 -32.42 44.41 29.00
C LEU A 30 -31.17 43.67 28.50
N LYS A 31 -29.98 44.10 28.92
CA LYS A 31 -28.71 43.42 28.61
C LYS A 31 -28.64 42.06 29.31
N GLU A 32 -29.07 41.98 30.57
CA GLU A 32 -29.14 40.75 31.36
C GLU A 32 -30.14 39.74 30.75
N LEU A 33 -31.34 40.19 30.36
CA LEU A 33 -32.32 39.37 29.64
C LEU A 33 -31.80 38.85 28.29
N ARG A 34 -30.99 39.64 27.59
CA ARG A 34 -30.35 39.22 26.34
C ARG A 34 -29.28 38.15 26.60
N LEU A 35 -28.43 38.35 27.60
CA LEU A 35 -27.42 37.39 28.04
C LEU A 35 -28.07 36.07 28.48
N GLU A 36 -29.18 36.12 29.20
CA GLU A 36 -29.91 34.92 29.62
C GLU A 36 -30.48 34.13 28.43
N ARG A 37 -30.99 34.82 27.40
CA ARG A 37 -31.44 34.19 26.15
C ARG A 37 -30.27 33.57 25.38
N GLU A 38 -29.16 34.29 25.24
CA GLU A 38 -27.97 33.79 24.56
C GLU A 38 -27.39 32.57 25.30
N ASN A 39 -27.32 32.60 26.63
CA ASN A 39 -26.88 31.47 27.43
C ASN A 39 -27.81 30.26 27.29
N LYS A 40 -29.13 30.48 27.25
CA LYS A 40 -30.12 29.43 27.00
C LYS A 40 -29.95 28.78 25.62
N LEU A 41 -29.67 29.55 24.58
CA LEU A 41 -29.39 29.05 23.24
C LEU A 41 -28.06 28.27 23.18
N LEU A 42 -27.03 28.77 23.87
CA LEU A 42 -25.74 28.08 23.97
C LEU A 42 -25.86 26.74 24.73
N LEU A 43 -26.65 26.70 25.81
CA LEU A 43 -26.95 25.47 26.53
C LEU A 43 -27.69 24.45 25.66
N GLN A 44 -28.69 24.90 24.88
CA GLN A 44 -29.37 24.05 23.92
C GLN A 44 -28.42 23.51 22.83
N SER A 45 -27.54 24.36 22.30
CA SER A 45 -26.54 23.95 21.31
C SER A 45 -25.53 22.96 21.90
N ARG A 46 -25.10 23.17 23.15
CA ARG A 46 -24.21 22.26 23.88
C ARG A 46 -24.87 20.89 24.07
N ASP A 47 -26.14 20.87 24.49
CA ASP A 47 -26.88 19.63 24.71
C ASP A 47 -27.12 18.87 23.41
N GLN A 48 -27.33 19.58 22.29
CA GLN A 48 -27.42 19.01 20.95
C GLN A 48 -26.10 18.33 20.54
N LEU A 49 -24.98 19.05 20.70
CA LEU A 49 -23.65 18.53 20.36
C LEU A 49 -23.26 17.33 21.25
N LEU A 50 -23.61 17.35 22.53
CA LEU A 50 -23.37 16.20 23.43
C LEU A 50 -24.15 14.95 23.01
N LYS A 51 -25.36 15.12 22.46
CA LYS A 51 -26.12 13.99 21.90
C LYS A 51 -25.49 13.45 20.62
N GLU A 52 -25.01 14.34 19.74
CA GLU A 52 -24.32 13.96 18.51
C GLU A 52 -23.01 13.22 18.80
N ILE A 53 -22.21 13.70 19.78
CA ILE A 53 -20.99 13.01 20.23
C ILE A 53 -21.32 11.61 20.75
N LYS A 54 -22.33 11.47 21.62
CA LYS A 54 -22.72 10.16 22.14
C LYS A 54 -23.17 9.20 21.05
N GLU A 55 -23.88 9.71 20.04
CA GLU A 55 -24.33 8.90 18.91
C GLU A 55 -23.16 8.48 18.01
N LEU A 56 -22.18 9.37 17.79
CA LEU A 56 -20.96 9.05 17.06
C LEU A 56 -20.07 8.05 17.82
N GLU A 57 -19.95 8.18 19.14
CA GLU A 57 -19.26 7.22 20.00
C GLU A 57 -19.94 5.84 19.97
N ARG A 58 -21.28 5.81 19.96
CA ARG A 58 -22.06 4.58 19.80
C ARG A 58 -21.80 3.92 18.45
N GLN A 59 -21.89 4.69 17.37
CA GLN A 59 -21.60 4.21 16.00
C GLN A 59 -20.17 3.71 15.85
N TRP A 60 -19.21 4.40 16.46
CA TRP A 60 -17.81 3.98 16.50
C TRP A 60 -17.64 2.64 17.22
N ASN A 61 -18.20 2.49 18.41
CA ASN A 61 -18.10 1.24 19.18
C ASN A 61 -18.78 0.07 18.48
N GLU A 62 -19.95 0.29 17.86
CA GLU A 62 -20.64 -0.73 17.06
C GLU A 62 -19.79 -1.18 15.86
N GLN A 63 -19.17 -0.24 15.14
CA GLN A 63 -18.28 -0.55 14.02
C GLN A 63 -16.99 -1.25 14.47
N GLN A 64 -16.44 -0.88 15.63
CA GLN A 64 -15.24 -1.50 16.16
C GLN A 64 -15.51 -2.94 16.62
N THR A 65 -16.65 -3.20 17.25
CA THR A 65 -17.04 -4.55 17.68
C THR A 65 -17.30 -5.48 16.48
N LEU A 66 -17.88 -4.96 15.40
CA LEU A 66 -18.05 -5.69 14.15
C LEU A 66 -16.70 -6.01 13.49
N ALA A 67 -15.80 -5.03 13.42
CA ALA A 67 -14.45 -5.23 12.87
C ALA A 67 -13.62 -6.24 13.69
N ASP A 68 -13.75 -6.24 15.01
CA ASP A 68 -13.05 -7.18 15.90
C ASP A 68 -13.59 -8.61 15.78
N GLN A 69 -14.89 -8.78 15.46
CA GLN A 69 -15.50 -10.09 15.18
C GLN A 69 -15.10 -10.62 13.80
N GLU A 70 -15.07 -9.76 12.78
CA GLU A 70 -14.67 -10.12 11.42
C GLU A 70 -13.18 -10.48 11.33
N ALA A 71 -12.31 -9.77 12.06
CA ALA A 71 -10.87 -10.06 12.10
C ALA A 71 -10.53 -11.41 12.77
N ALA A 72 -11.40 -11.93 13.63
CA ALA A 72 -11.24 -13.25 14.23
C ALA A 72 -11.57 -14.38 13.24
N GLU A 73 -12.48 -14.15 12.28
CA GLU A 73 -12.88 -15.12 11.26
C GLU A 73 -11.91 -15.13 10.05
N GLU A 74 -11.34 -13.99 9.67
CA GLU A 74 -10.40 -13.89 8.52
C GLU A 74 -9.06 -14.59 8.77
N SER A 75 -8.65 -14.76 10.04
CA SER A 75 -7.38 -15.42 10.41
C SER A 75 -7.36 -16.94 10.18
N ASP A 76 -8.51 -17.60 10.03
CA ASP A 76 -8.57 -19.06 9.88
C ASP A 76 -8.59 -19.52 8.40
N GLY A 77 -9.05 -18.69 7.46
CA GLY A 77 -9.26 -19.11 6.06
C GLY A 77 -8.02 -19.19 5.15
N GLU A 78 -7.01 -18.32 5.32
CA GLU A 78 -5.80 -18.38 4.47
C GLU A 78 -4.87 -19.56 4.83
N ASP A 79 -4.81 -19.92 6.11
CA ASP A 79 -4.02 -21.05 6.60
C ASP A 79 -4.67 -22.40 6.21
N GLU A 80 -6.00 -22.43 6.00
CA GLU A 80 -6.74 -23.63 5.53
C GLU A 80 -6.37 -24.02 4.09
N MET A 81 -6.22 -23.08 3.15
CA MET A 81 -5.82 -23.41 1.78
C MET A 81 -4.37 -23.95 1.71
N ILE A 82 -3.47 -23.40 2.52
CA ILE A 82 -2.09 -23.91 2.63
C ILE A 82 -2.08 -25.31 3.25
N PHE A 83 -2.92 -25.52 4.27
CA PHE A 83 -3.10 -26.83 4.90
C PHE A 83 -3.65 -27.86 3.91
N ASP A 84 -4.66 -27.50 3.11
CA ASP A 84 -5.23 -28.36 2.07
C ASP A 84 -4.17 -28.78 1.03
N LEU A 85 -3.31 -27.85 0.61
CA LEU A 85 -2.21 -28.14 -0.33
C LEU A 85 -1.14 -29.04 0.30
N LEU A 86 -0.79 -28.82 1.57
CA LEU A 86 0.14 -29.69 2.31
C LEU A 86 -0.43 -31.09 2.47
N MET A 87 -1.71 -31.21 2.83
CA MET A 87 -2.41 -32.49 2.94
C MET A 87 -2.50 -33.20 1.59
N LYS A 88 -2.77 -32.47 0.50
CA LYS A 88 -2.80 -33.03 -0.85
C LYS A 88 -1.43 -33.56 -1.28
N LYS A 89 -0.33 -32.85 -0.97
CA LYS A 89 1.03 -33.31 -1.25
C LYS A 89 1.42 -34.52 -0.40
N ALA A 90 1.11 -34.51 0.90
CA ALA A 90 1.39 -35.63 1.79
C ALA A 90 0.66 -36.92 1.35
N LYS A 91 -0.60 -36.80 0.93
CA LYS A 91 -1.37 -37.91 0.33
C LYS A 91 -0.71 -38.43 -0.96
N SER A 92 -0.26 -37.53 -1.84
CA SER A 92 0.44 -37.90 -3.08
C SER A 92 1.79 -38.60 -2.83
N ASP A 93 2.57 -38.14 -1.86
CA ASP A 93 3.89 -38.71 -1.55
C ASP A 93 3.77 -40.08 -0.84
N ALA A 94 2.70 -40.30 -0.07
CA ALA A 94 2.38 -41.60 0.53
C ALA A 94 2.04 -42.65 -0.56
N VAL A 95 1.16 -42.30 -1.51
CA VAL A 95 0.81 -43.16 -2.66
C VAL A 95 2.04 -43.51 -3.50
N ARG A 96 2.95 -42.56 -3.69
CA ARG A 96 4.16 -42.77 -4.51
C ARG A 96 5.19 -43.70 -3.87
N LYS A 97 5.30 -43.72 -2.53
CA LYS A 97 6.18 -44.64 -1.79
C LYS A 97 5.65 -46.08 -1.74
N GLU A 98 4.34 -46.27 -1.89
CA GLU A 98 3.73 -47.59 -2.02
C GLU A 98 3.91 -48.15 -3.44
N GLN A 99 3.80 -47.30 -4.48
CA GLN A 99 4.04 -47.70 -5.87
C GLN A 99 5.50 -48.07 -6.20
N GLU A 100 6.49 -47.52 -5.49
CA GLU A 100 7.90 -47.91 -5.68
C GLU A 100 8.26 -49.26 -5.02
N ASN A 101 7.36 -49.86 -4.23
CA ASN A 101 7.58 -51.14 -3.55
C ASN A 101 6.66 -52.29 -3.99
N ASP A 102 5.65 -52.05 -4.85
CA ASP A 102 4.74 -53.11 -5.27
C ASP A 102 4.43 -53.04 -6.77
N ASP A 103 4.98 -53.99 -7.52
CA ASP A 103 4.80 -54.18 -8.96
C ASP A 103 3.51 -54.98 -9.22
N SER A 104 2.38 -54.50 -8.68
CA SER A 104 0.99 -54.88 -9.01
C SER A 104 0.07 -54.17 -8.01
N THR A 105 -0.79 -53.22 -8.32
CA THR A 105 -2.13 -53.40 -8.93
C THR A 105 -2.82 -52.02 -8.98
N THR A 106 -3.84 -51.93 -9.83
CA THR A 106 -4.74 -50.80 -10.10
C THR A 106 -5.30 -50.08 -8.87
N GLU A 107 -5.54 -48.78 -9.05
CA GLU A 107 -6.23 -47.85 -8.14
C GLU A 107 -7.50 -48.44 -7.49
N GLU A 108 -7.38 -49.02 -6.30
CA GLU A 108 -8.50 -49.25 -5.38
C GLU A 108 -8.16 -48.57 -4.06
N GLU A 109 -9.02 -47.62 -3.64
CA GLU A 109 -8.98 -47.01 -2.32
C GLU A 109 -9.00 -48.15 -1.28
N MET A 110 -7.92 -48.30 -0.51
CA MET A 110 -7.78 -49.37 0.47
C MET A 110 -8.61 -49.06 1.71
N ILE A 111 -9.87 -49.50 1.70
CA ILE A 111 -10.82 -49.46 2.80
C ILE A 111 -10.84 -50.81 3.52
N ASP A 112 -10.79 -50.83 4.85
CA ASP A 112 -10.92 -52.05 5.64
C ASP A 112 -12.34 -52.64 5.57
N ALA A 113 -12.52 -53.86 6.11
CA ALA A 113 -13.80 -54.57 6.11
C ALA A 113 -14.92 -53.89 6.92
N ASN A 114 -14.62 -52.79 7.63
CA ASN A 114 -15.59 -51.97 8.37
C ASN A 114 -15.85 -50.61 7.70
N GLY A 115 -15.28 -50.35 6.52
CA GLY A 115 -15.48 -49.12 5.78
C GLY A 115 -14.58 -47.96 6.22
N GLN A 116 -13.48 -48.22 6.94
CA GLN A 116 -12.49 -47.20 7.30
C GLN A 116 -11.21 -47.31 6.45
N PRO A 117 -10.64 -46.20 5.95
CA PRO A 117 -9.39 -46.24 5.20
C PRO A 117 -8.26 -46.83 6.06
N LEU A 118 -7.46 -47.73 5.48
CA LEU A 118 -6.41 -48.50 6.16
C LEU A 118 -5.22 -47.66 6.68
N VAL A 119 -5.19 -46.36 6.39
CA VAL A 119 -4.22 -45.40 6.91
C VAL A 119 -4.96 -44.41 7.81
N GLU A 120 -4.86 -44.59 9.14
CA GLU A 120 -5.20 -43.53 10.10
C GLU A 120 -4.25 -42.36 9.86
N PHE A 121 -4.75 -41.33 9.17
CA PHE A 121 -4.08 -40.05 9.06
C PHE A 121 -4.11 -39.38 10.44
N ASP A 122 -2.96 -39.41 11.11
CA ASP A 122 -2.73 -38.73 12.38
C ASP A 122 -2.72 -37.21 12.15
N GLU A 123 -3.90 -36.58 12.19
CA GLU A 123 -4.12 -35.15 11.98
C GLU A 123 -3.23 -34.28 12.91
N GLU A 124 -2.87 -34.80 14.09
CA GLU A 124 -2.02 -34.10 15.06
C GLU A 124 -0.56 -33.95 14.59
N LYS A 125 -0.03 -34.87 13.77
CA LYS A 125 1.36 -34.81 13.28
C LYS A 125 1.61 -33.77 12.19
N PHE A 126 0.55 -33.29 11.54
CA PHE A 126 0.63 -32.28 10.47
C PHE A 126 0.02 -30.93 10.89
N SER A 127 -0.04 -30.64 12.19
CA SER A 127 -0.28 -29.29 12.73
C SER A 127 0.88 -28.32 12.41
N THR A 128 1.26 -28.20 11.15
CA THR A 128 2.19 -27.19 10.66
C THR A 128 1.43 -26.12 9.91
N LYS A 129 0.43 -25.51 10.58
CA LYS A 129 -0.05 -24.18 10.18
C LYS A 129 1.19 -23.29 9.99
N PRO A 130 1.26 -22.45 8.94
CA PRO A 130 2.40 -21.57 8.72
C PRO A 130 2.73 -20.79 9.99
N LEU A 131 4.01 -20.77 10.38
CA LEU A 131 4.44 -20.14 11.63
C LEU A 131 3.83 -18.75 11.78
N LYS A 132 3.00 -18.53 12.80
CA LYS A 132 2.33 -17.24 13.05
C LYS A 132 3.30 -16.13 13.50
N ASP A 133 4.59 -16.44 13.61
CA ASP A 133 5.63 -15.46 13.93
C ASP A 133 5.83 -14.47 12.77
N TRP A 134 5.30 -13.27 12.96
CA TRP A 134 5.43 -12.15 12.04
C TRP A 134 6.88 -11.72 11.79
N SER A 135 7.80 -11.95 12.74
CA SER A 135 9.21 -11.60 12.59
C SER A 135 9.86 -12.48 11.51
N LEU A 136 9.64 -13.78 11.61
CA LEU A 136 10.13 -14.76 10.65
C LEU A 136 9.44 -14.61 9.28
N ARG A 137 8.12 -14.40 9.25
CA ARG A 137 7.39 -14.12 7.99
C ARG A 137 7.94 -12.89 7.27
N LYS A 138 8.27 -11.82 8.00
CA LYS A 138 8.92 -10.62 7.43
C LYS A 138 10.30 -10.93 6.86
N GLU A 139 11.08 -11.79 7.50
CA GLU A 139 12.38 -12.22 6.98
C GLU A 139 12.23 -13.00 5.66
N TYR A 140 11.27 -13.91 5.58
CA TYR A 140 10.97 -14.62 4.33
C TYR A 140 10.50 -13.66 3.23
N LEU A 141 9.60 -12.72 3.52
CA LEU A 141 9.15 -11.72 2.54
C LEU A 141 10.32 -10.88 1.99
N LYS A 142 11.29 -10.52 2.83
CA LYS A 142 12.52 -9.85 2.38
C LYS A 142 13.39 -10.71 1.46
N LYS A 143 13.36 -12.04 1.61
CA LYS A 143 14.08 -12.95 0.70
C LYS A 143 13.40 -13.09 -0.64
N PHE A 144 12.06 -13.06 -0.67
CA PHE A 144 11.28 -13.12 -1.92
C PHE A 144 11.30 -11.80 -2.70
N TYR A 145 11.33 -10.67 -1.99
CA TYR A 145 11.42 -9.34 -2.59
C TYR A 145 12.70 -8.62 -2.11
N PRO A 146 13.89 -9.13 -2.49
CA PRO A 146 15.17 -8.61 -2.00
C PRO A 146 15.45 -7.18 -2.48
N TYR A 147 14.76 -6.78 -3.55
CA TYR A 147 14.88 -5.49 -4.21
C TYR A 147 13.69 -4.58 -3.91
N LEU A 148 12.98 -4.79 -2.79
CA LEU A 148 11.91 -3.91 -2.37
C LEU A 148 12.24 -3.31 -0.99
N THR A 149 12.64 -2.04 -0.98
CA THR A 149 12.96 -1.33 0.26
C THR A 149 11.82 -0.38 0.60
N ILE A 150 11.01 -0.76 1.59
CA ILE A 150 9.87 0.03 2.08
C ILE A 150 10.28 0.79 3.35
N THR A 151 10.08 2.10 3.33
CA THR A 151 10.38 3.03 4.43
C THR A 151 9.16 3.91 4.74
N ASP A 152 9.22 4.66 5.85
CA ASP A 152 8.23 5.68 6.24
C ASP A 152 6.76 5.22 6.23
N VAL A 153 6.54 3.98 6.69
CA VAL A 153 5.21 3.38 6.74
C VAL A 153 4.34 4.11 7.77
N THR A 154 3.20 4.62 7.31
CA THR A 154 2.18 5.27 8.13
C THR A 154 0.81 4.64 7.83
N SER A 155 -0.02 4.56 8.87
CA SER A 155 -1.39 4.07 8.76
C SER A 155 -2.31 5.05 9.47
N LYS A 156 -3.35 5.51 8.76
CA LYS A 156 -4.35 6.44 9.27
C LYS A 156 -5.74 5.93 8.97
N LEU A 157 -6.62 5.98 9.96
CA LEU A 157 -8.05 5.74 9.80
C LEU A 157 -8.79 7.08 9.78
N SER A 158 -9.66 7.28 8.80
CA SER A 158 -10.43 8.51 8.67
C SER A 158 -11.85 8.22 8.19
N LEU A 159 -12.81 8.96 8.73
CA LEU A 159 -14.18 8.96 8.25
C LEU A 159 -14.29 9.98 7.10
N GLU A 160 -14.59 9.51 5.88
CA GLU A 160 -14.85 10.39 4.75
C GLU A 160 -16.37 10.40 4.45
N THR A 161 -16.99 11.58 4.50
CA THR A 161 -18.43 11.75 4.22
C THR A 161 -18.64 12.25 2.80
N ASP A 162 -19.34 11.46 1.97
CA ASP A 162 -19.77 11.92 0.65
C ASP A 162 -20.88 12.96 0.81
N ALA A 163 -20.55 14.24 0.53
CA ALA A 163 -21.47 15.36 0.64
C ALA A 163 -22.74 15.21 -0.25
N LYS A 164 -22.68 14.43 -1.33
CA LYS A 164 -23.83 14.20 -2.22
C LYS A 164 -24.74 13.09 -1.72
N ARG A 165 -24.17 12.03 -1.13
CA ARG A 165 -24.91 10.84 -0.68
C ARG A 165 -25.23 10.85 0.81
N LYS A 166 -24.61 11.74 1.60
CA LYS A 166 -24.66 11.74 3.08
C LYS A 166 -24.28 10.40 3.70
N ILE A 167 -23.43 9.63 3.01
CA ILE A 167 -22.90 8.36 3.51
C ILE A 167 -21.51 8.65 4.03
N SER A 168 -21.27 8.27 5.28
CA SER A 168 -19.94 8.30 5.89
C SER A 168 -19.31 6.92 5.72
N THR A 169 -18.14 6.88 5.09
CA THR A 169 -17.39 5.65 4.86
C THR A 169 -16.10 5.70 5.65
N LEU A 170 -15.79 4.63 6.37
CA LEU A 170 -14.52 4.48 7.05
C LEU A 170 -13.43 4.15 6.01
N ILE A 171 -12.45 5.03 5.88
CA ILE A 171 -11.32 4.89 4.95
C ILE A 171 -10.04 4.66 5.74
N LYS A 172 -9.38 3.52 5.50
CA LYS A 172 -8.04 3.23 6.00
C LYS A 172 -7.04 3.64 4.93
N THR A 173 -6.14 4.55 5.27
CA THR A 173 -5.05 5.00 4.40
C THR A 173 -3.75 4.40 4.90
N ILE A 174 -3.04 3.67 4.04
CA ILE A 174 -1.69 3.17 4.29
C ILE A 174 -0.77 3.96 3.36
N SER A 175 0.25 4.62 3.88
CA SER A 175 1.24 5.32 3.06
C SER A 175 2.64 4.85 3.39
N PHE A 176 3.50 4.76 2.39
CA PHE A 176 4.89 4.33 2.55
C PHE A 176 5.74 4.86 1.39
N GLU A 177 7.05 4.88 1.58
CA GLU A 177 8.03 5.19 0.55
C GLU A 177 8.68 3.89 0.05
N ILE A 178 8.85 3.75 -1.26
CA ILE A 178 9.75 2.75 -1.86
C ILE A 178 11.02 3.48 -2.27
N ASN A 179 12.16 3.07 -1.72
CA ASN A 179 13.42 3.82 -1.84
C ASN A 179 14.57 2.96 -2.38
N HIS A 180 15.02 3.29 -3.59
CA HIS A 180 16.18 2.67 -4.25
C HIS A 180 17.34 3.65 -4.43
N GLY A 181 17.54 4.54 -3.45
CA GLY A 181 18.56 5.57 -3.48
C GLY A 181 18.40 6.50 -4.68
N ASP A 182 19.47 6.66 -5.46
CA ASP A 182 19.51 7.57 -6.62
C ASP A 182 18.76 7.04 -7.86
N VAL A 183 18.30 5.78 -7.83
CA VAL A 183 17.69 5.10 -8.99
C VAL A 183 16.21 5.40 -9.12
N PHE A 184 15.41 5.10 -8.11
CA PHE A 184 14.04 5.60 -8.04
C PHE A 184 13.47 5.61 -6.63
N ILE A 185 12.60 6.60 -6.38
CA ILE A 185 11.87 6.78 -5.14
C ILE A 185 10.39 7.01 -5.47
N PHE A 186 9.50 6.28 -4.80
CA PHE A 186 8.05 6.41 -4.92
C PHE A 186 7.42 6.67 -3.55
N ASP A 187 6.59 7.70 -3.46
CA ASP A 187 5.60 7.81 -2.39
C ASP A 187 4.33 7.09 -2.81
N VAL A 188 3.89 6.13 -2.00
CA VAL A 188 2.72 5.31 -2.25
C VAL A 188 1.69 5.57 -1.16
N GLY A 189 0.46 5.84 -1.55
CA GLY A 189 -0.71 5.99 -0.69
C GLY A 189 -1.82 5.06 -1.15
N VAL A 190 -2.19 4.09 -0.33
CA VAL A 190 -3.28 3.16 -0.58
C VAL A 190 -4.47 3.55 0.29
N LYS A 191 -5.55 4.00 -0.33
CA LYS A 191 -6.83 4.22 0.35
C LYS A 191 -7.70 2.99 0.22
N LEU A 192 -8.06 2.42 1.35
CA LEU A 192 -8.89 1.23 1.48
C LEU A 192 -10.23 1.62 2.08
N TYR A 193 -11.31 1.03 1.59
CA TYR A 193 -12.62 1.10 2.22
C TYR A 193 -13.04 -0.30 2.66
N SER A 194 -13.70 -0.39 3.81
CA SER A 194 -14.28 -1.66 4.25
C SER A 194 -15.59 -1.93 3.52
N LYS A 195 -15.74 -3.14 2.98
CA LYS A 195 -16.99 -3.66 2.41
C LYS A 195 -16.97 -5.19 2.50
N ASN A 196 -18.09 -5.80 2.88
CA ASN A 196 -18.25 -7.26 2.93
C ASN A 196 -17.11 -7.96 3.70
N ASN A 197 -16.77 -7.45 4.89
CA ASN A 197 -15.74 -8.00 5.78
C ASN A 197 -14.31 -7.99 5.21
N GLY A 198 -14.06 -7.22 4.15
CA GLY A 198 -12.74 -7.08 3.54
C GLY A 198 -12.39 -5.64 3.22
N TYR A 199 -11.10 -5.37 3.05
CA TYR A 199 -10.61 -4.08 2.55
C TYR A 199 -10.49 -4.11 1.04
N HIS A 200 -11.16 -3.16 0.39
CA HIS A 200 -11.03 -2.96 -1.05
C HIS A 200 -10.27 -1.66 -1.35
N ILE A 201 -9.44 -1.70 -2.39
CA ILE A 201 -8.70 -0.51 -2.83
C ILE A 201 -9.68 0.48 -3.45
N TRP A 202 -9.89 1.60 -2.76
CA TRP A 202 -10.66 2.71 -3.27
C TRP A 202 -9.85 3.50 -4.29
N ARG A 203 -8.60 3.83 -3.90
CA ARG A 203 -7.70 4.69 -4.63
C ARG A 203 -6.25 4.32 -4.31
N LEU A 204 -5.45 4.30 -5.36
CA LEU A 204 -4.01 4.15 -5.28
C LEU A 204 -3.37 5.46 -5.75
N ASP A 205 -2.70 6.15 -4.85
CA ASP A 205 -1.92 7.34 -5.12
C ASP A 205 -0.45 6.96 -5.18
N ILE A 206 0.20 7.24 -6.31
CA ILE A 206 1.63 6.95 -6.52
C ILE A 206 2.29 8.24 -7.00
N VAL A 207 3.34 8.68 -6.33
CA VAL A 207 4.11 9.86 -6.71
C VAL A 207 5.56 9.45 -6.85
N LYS A 208 6.10 9.49 -8.07
CA LYS A 208 7.55 9.34 -8.26
C LYS A 208 8.25 10.63 -7.83
N LYS A 209 9.39 10.52 -7.16
CA LYS A 209 10.25 11.66 -6.81
C LYS A 209 11.46 11.79 -7.74
N SER A 210 11.87 10.71 -8.37
CA SER A 210 13.12 10.66 -9.14
C SER A 210 13.00 11.28 -10.53
N ASN A 211 14.08 11.93 -10.96
CA ASN A 211 14.23 12.55 -12.28
C ASN A 211 15.58 12.18 -12.89
N ASN A 212 15.63 11.00 -13.51
CA ASN A 212 16.84 10.44 -14.12
C ASN A 212 16.47 9.65 -15.39
N ARG A 213 17.38 8.83 -15.91
CA ARG A 213 17.18 8.07 -17.15
C ARG A 213 15.94 7.15 -17.13
N PHE A 214 15.53 6.67 -15.96
CA PHE A 214 14.36 5.80 -15.82
C PHE A 214 13.03 6.58 -15.80
N ASN A 215 13.05 7.91 -15.89
CA ASN A 215 11.87 8.74 -15.72
C ASN A 215 10.67 8.31 -16.60
N THR A 216 10.94 7.93 -17.86
CA THR A 216 9.88 7.49 -18.79
C THR A 216 9.20 6.21 -18.31
N ILE A 217 9.97 5.18 -17.96
CA ILE A 217 9.39 3.91 -17.50
C ILE A 217 8.65 4.06 -16.16
N LEU A 218 9.21 4.86 -15.23
CA LEU A 218 8.59 5.12 -13.94
C LEU A 218 7.25 5.87 -14.09
N LEU A 219 7.14 6.79 -15.06
CA LEU A 219 5.89 7.48 -15.37
C LEU A 219 4.84 6.51 -15.91
N SER A 220 5.22 5.68 -16.89
CA SER A 220 4.30 4.67 -17.47
C SER A 220 3.76 3.72 -16.41
N MET A 221 4.60 3.28 -15.46
CA MET A 221 4.16 2.46 -14.33
C MET A 221 3.17 3.22 -13.44
N VAL A 222 3.49 4.47 -13.05
CA VAL A 222 2.61 5.29 -12.20
C VAL A 222 1.23 5.48 -12.84
N GLU A 223 1.18 5.76 -14.14
CA GLU A 223 -0.07 5.96 -14.87
C GLU A 223 -0.90 4.69 -14.91
N TYR A 224 -0.29 3.57 -15.32
CA TYR A 224 -0.97 2.26 -15.40
C TYR A 224 -1.53 1.82 -14.05
N PHE A 225 -0.74 1.88 -12.98
CA PHE A 225 -1.15 1.34 -11.68
C PHE A 225 -2.13 2.24 -10.93
N LYS A 226 -2.11 3.55 -11.15
CA LYS A 226 -3.17 4.44 -10.67
C LYS A 226 -4.53 4.08 -11.26
N GLU A 227 -4.55 3.69 -12.53
CA GLU A 227 -5.78 3.30 -13.23
C GLU A 227 -6.23 1.89 -12.82
N SER A 228 -5.33 0.91 -12.82
CA SER A 228 -5.64 -0.48 -12.47
C SER A 228 -5.95 -0.68 -10.99
N LYS A 229 -5.44 0.20 -10.13
CA LYS A 229 -5.51 0.12 -8.66
C LYS A 229 -4.93 -1.18 -8.10
N ASN A 230 -4.01 -1.81 -8.83
CA ASN A 230 -3.39 -3.06 -8.42
C ASN A 230 -2.04 -2.79 -7.71
N ILE A 231 -2.08 -2.71 -6.37
CA ILE A 231 -0.86 -2.47 -5.59
C ILE A 231 0.12 -3.63 -5.64
N ASN A 232 -0.37 -4.87 -5.70
CA ASN A 232 0.49 -6.06 -5.67
C ASN A 232 1.34 -6.15 -6.93
N GLU A 233 0.69 -5.96 -8.08
CA GLU A 233 1.37 -5.93 -9.38
C GLU A 233 2.33 -4.74 -9.46
N PHE A 234 1.97 -3.56 -8.93
CA PHE A 234 2.90 -2.43 -8.84
C PHE A 234 4.18 -2.79 -8.05
N LEU A 235 4.04 -3.36 -6.85
CA LEU A 235 5.19 -3.73 -6.03
C LEU A 235 6.07 -4.80 -6.71
N PHE A 236 5.43 -5.76 -7.37
CA PHE A 236 6.13 -6.76 -8.18
C PHE A 236 6.93 -6.11 -9.32
N SER A 237 6.29 -5.27 -10.15
CA SER A 237 6.95 -4.61 -11.27
C SER A 237 8.09 -3.69 -10.82
N VAL A 238 7.96 -3.03 -9.67
CA VAL A 238 9.03 -2.18 -9.11
C VAL A 238 10.23 -3.02 -8.67
N ASN A 239 10.00 -4.17 -8.01
CA ASN A 239 11.05 -5.11 -7.65
C ASN A 239 11.77 -5.65 -8.90
N SER A 240 11.00 -6.11 -9.91
CA SER A 240 11.54 -6.60 -11.18
C SER A 240 12.30 -5.52 -11.95
N LEU A 241 11.84 -4.27 -11.92
CA LEU A 241 12.58 -3.16 -12.54
C LEU A 241 13.95 -2.99 -11.89
N TYR A 242 14.03 -2.97 -10.56
CA TYR A 242 15.30 -2.77 -9.88
C TYR A 242 16.26 -3.95 -10.10
N GLU A 243 15.73 -5.18 -10.09
CA GLU A 243 16.46 -6.40 -10.42
C GLU A 243 17.13 -6.29 -11.80
N LEU A 244 16.35 -5.96 -12.84
CA LEU A 244 16.87 -5.78 -14.21
C LEU A 244 17.88 -4.63 -14.31
N VAL A 245 17.71 -3.56 -13.52
CA VAL A 245 18.70 -2.46 -13.47
C VAL A 245 20.03 -2.94 -12.90
N ILE A 246 20.00 -3.70 -11.80
CA ILE A 246 21.21 -4.25 -11.17
C ILE A 246 21.87 -5.28 -12.09
N GLU A 247 21.09 -6.18 -12.68
CA GLU A 247 21.58 -7.17 -13.64
C GLU A 247 22.30 -6.48 -14.79
N ARG A 248 21.67 -5.47 -15.40
CA ARG A 248 22.29 -4.67 -16.47
C ARG A 248 23.60 -4.03 -16.02
N GLN A 249 23.62 -3.36 -14.87
CA GLN A 249 24.84 -2.70 -14.38
C GLN A 249 25.97 -3.72 -14.17
N LYS A 250 25.65 -4.85 -13.55
CA LYS A 250 26.60 -5.93 -13.31
C LYS A 250 27.16 -6.48 -14.62
N THR A 251 26.29 -6.86 -15.55
CA THR A 251 26.71 -7.42 -16.85
C THR A 251 27.53 -6.42 -17.67
N ILE A 252 27.13 -5.14 -17.73
CA ILE A 252 27.93 -4.12 -18.45
C ILE A 252 29.30 -3.93 -17.78
N THR A 253 29.38 -3.99 -16.45
CA THR A 253 30.65 -3.87 -15.73
C THR A 253 31.56 -5.06 -16.05
N GLU A 254 31.04 -6.29 -15.96
CA GLU A 254 31.77 -7.52 -16.28
C GLU A 254 32.26 -7.52 -17.74
N LEU A 255 31.40 -7.20 -18.71
CA LEU A 255 31.80 -7.12 -20.12
C LEU A 255 32.89 -6.05 -20.36
N ASN A 256 32.83 -4.92 -19.66
CA ASN A 256 33.89 -3.92 -19.76
C ASN A 256 35.20 -4.40 -19.13
N GLU A 257 35.11 -5.15 -18.04
CA GLU A 257 36.29 -5.76 -17.42
C GLU A 257 36.94 -6.80 -18.34
N ASP A 258 36.15 -7.62 -19.05
CA ASP A 258 36.67 -8.67 -19.91
C ASP A 258 37.23 -8.15 -21.24
N TYR A 259 36.56 -7.19 -21.86
CA TYR A 259 36.90 -6.74 -23.22
C TYR A 259 37.68 -5.42 -23.28
N ASN A 260 37.64 -4.60 -22.21
CA ASN A 260 38.26 -3.26 -22.19
C ASN A 260 39.35 -3.09 -21.10
N ASN A 261 39.59 -4.06 -20.19
CA ASN A 261 40.74 -3.97 -19.26
C ASN A 261 42.07 -4.15 -20.01
N GLY A 262 42.87 -3.09 -20.07
CA GLY A 262 44.22 -3.11 -20.64
C GLY A 262 44.55 -1.94 -21.55
N LYS A 263 43.57 -1.07 -21.88
CA LYS A 263 43.83 0.20 -22.56
C LYS A 263 44.19 1.28 -21.54
N GLU A 264 45.39 1.82 -21.64
CA GLU A 264 45.99 2.78 -20.69
C GLU A 264 45.29 4.15 -20.62
N ASP A 265 44.34 4.45 -21.51
CA ASP A 265 43.80 5.81 -21.70
C ASP A 265 42.46 6.14 -21.03
N GLU A 266 41.77 5.21 -20.35
CA GLU A 266 40.34 5.41 -20.04
C GLU A 266 39.99 5.20 -18.54
N SER A 267 40.41 6.13 -17.68
CA SER A 267 39.79 6.25 -16.33
C SER A 267 38.32 6.66 -16.42
N ASP A 268 37.95 7.51 -17.38
CA ASP A 268 36.59 8.01 -17.56
C ASP A 268 35.60 6.96 -18.06
N ASP A 269 36.00 6.06 -18.97
CA ASP A 269 35.07 5.04 -19.49
C ASP A 269 34.89 3.88 -18.51
N LYS A 270 35.88 3.59 -17.65
CA LYS A 270 35.67 2.72 -16.49
C LYS A 270 34.68 3.31 -15.48
N VAL A 271 34.78 4.61 -15.21
CA VAL A 271 33.82 5.30 -14.31
C VAL A 271 32.42 5.34 -14.91
N LYS A 272 32.28 5.57 -16.22
CA LYS A 272 30.98 5.50 -16.91
C LYS A 272 30.42 4.08 -16.92
N ALA A 273 31.25 3.06 -17.18
CA ALA A 273 30.84 1.66 -17.16
C ALA A 273 30.26 1.24 -15.80
N ALA A 274 30.87 1.71 -14.71
CA ALA A 274 30.41 1.44 -13.36
C ALA A 274 29.13 2.18 -12.95
N SER A 275 28.64 3.14 -13.76
CA SER A 275 27.43 3.90 -13.45
C SER A 275 26.17 3.07 -13.65
N ILE A 276 25.27 3.06 -12.66
CA ILE A 276 23.95 2.41 -12.75
C ILE A 276 23.04 3.00 -13.85
N PHE A 277 23.34 4.23 -14.28
CA PHE A 277 22.62 4.92 -15.36
C PHE A 277 23.20 4.62 -16.74
N ASN A 278 24.35 3.95 -16.81
CA ASN A 278 24.89 3.48 -18.08
C ASN A 278 24.03 2.33 -18.61
N ASN A 279 23.69 2.43 -19.89
CA ASN A 279 22.90 1.46 -20.61
C ASN A 279 23.61 1.01 -21.88
N GLU A 280 24.85 1.46 -22.11
CA GLU A 280 25.60 1.12 -23.31
C GLU A 280 26.85 0.32 -22.96
N PHE A 281 27.08 -0.74 -23.72
CA PHE A 281 28.36 -1.43 -23.81
C PHE A 281 28.99 -1.13 -25.17
N ARG A 282 30.28 -0.80 -25.16
CA ARG A 282 31.04 -0.42 -26.37
C ARG A 282 32.29 -1.27 -26.49
N TYR A 283 32.45 -1.91 -27.63
CA TYR A 283 33.66 -2.64 -27.98
C TYR A 283 34.01 -2.44 -29.46
N ARG A 284 35.15 -1.81 -29.73
CA ARG A 284 35.57 -1.42 -31.09
C ARG A 284 34.47 -0.62 -31.79
N ASN A 285 33.86 -1.17 -32.85
CA ASN A 285 32.77 -0.53 -33.59
C ASN A 285 31.39 -1.02 -33.13
N LEU A 286 31.31 -2.00 -32.22
CA LEU A 286 30.07 -2.53 -31.68
C LEU A 286 29.58 -1.65 -30.52
N VAL A 287 28.33 -1.23 -30.60
CA VAL A 287 27.61 -0.49 -29.57
C VAL A 287 26.33 -1.23 -29.28
N VAL A 288 26.26 -1.84 -28.10
CA VAL A 288 25.06 -2.50 -27.58
C VAL A 288 24.39 -1.55 -26.62
N ARG A 289 23.10 -1.27 -26.83
CA ARG A 289 22.25 -0.50 -25.93
C ARG A 289 21.25 -1.44 -25.27
N TRP A 290 21.20 -1.40 -23.96
CA TRP A 290 20.28 -2.19 -23.14
C TRP A 290 19.38 -1.27 -22.33
N ASP A 291 18.23 -0.94 -22.90
CA ASP A 291 17.17 -0.18 -22.25
C ASP A 291 16.14 -1.11 -21.59
N LEU A 292 15.25 -0.53 -20.80
CA LEU A 292 14.16 -1.25 -20.13
C LEU A 292 12.84 -0.64 -20.59
N SER A 293 11.86 -1.50 -20.88
CA SER A 293 10.52 -1.11 -21.28
C SER A 293 9.50 -1.62 -20.28
N PHE A 294 8.33 -0.97 -20.25
CA PHE A 294 7.19 -1.38 -19.46
C PHE A 294 5.95 -1.43 -20.32
N GLU A 295 5.26 -2.57 -20.30
CA GLU A 295 3.98 -2.74 -20.97
C GLU A 295 3.04 -3.56 -20.08
N LYS A 296 1.85 -3.01 -19.80
CA LYS A 296 0.73 -3.72 -19.13
C LYS A 296 1.11 -4.48 -17.85
N GLY A 297 1.94 -3.88 -17.01
CA GLY A 297 2.33 -4.48 -15.73
C GLY A 297 3.64 -5.25 -15.76
N GLU A 298 4.22 -5.50 -16.93
CA GLU A 298 5.47 -6.23 -17.06
C GLU A 298 6.62 -5.32 -17.47
N VAL A 299 7.79 -5.56 -16.87
CA VAL A 299 9.04 -4.89 -17.20
C VAL A 299 9.93 -5.89 -17.94
N TYR A 300 10.47 -5.48 -19.09
CA TYR A 300 11.30 -6.36 -19.92
C TYR A 300 12.49 -5.61 -20.53
N PRO A 301 13.61 -6.32 -20.80
CA PRO A 301 14.77 -5.73 -21.43
C PRO A 301 14.51 -5.41 -22.91
N LEU A 302 14.99 -4.26 -23.36
CA LEU A 302 15.02 -3.85 -24.76
C LEU A 302 16.48 -3.69 -25.19
N VAL A 303 17.00 -4.69 -25.89
CA VAL A 303 18.39 -4.69 -26.38
C VAL A 303 18.41 -4.27 -27.84
N SER A 304 19.31 -3.34 -28.17
CA SER A 304 19.57 -2.96 -29.56
C SER A 304 21.06 -2.86 -29.83
N VAL A 305 21.46 -3.16 -31.06
CA VAL A 305 22.85 -3.12 -31.49
C VAL A 305 22.97 -2.24 -32.71
N ASN A 306 24.06 -1.47 -32.79
CA ASN A 306 24.32 -0.68 -33.99
C ASN A 306 24.62 -1.57 -35.22
N GLY A 307 24.19 -1.09 -36.39
CA GLY A 307 24.40 -1.80 -37.66
C GLY A 307 23.31 -2.83 -37.99
N GLY A 308 23.62 -3.76 -38.90
CA GLY A 308 22.68 -4.78 -39.40
C GLY A 308 22.47 -5.98 -38.47
N TYR A 309 23.06 -5.98 -37.28
CA TYR A 309 23.10 -7.13 -36.37
C TYR A 309 21.91 -7.19 -35.40
N ASN A 310 21.01 -6.20 -35.43
CA ASN A 310 19.93 -6.08 -34.44
C ASN A 310 18.99 -7.29 -34.43
N ALA A 311 18.61 -7.81 -35.61
CA ALA A 311 17.73 -8.97 -35.71
C ALA A 311 18.36 -10.23 -35.09
N VAL A 312 19.63 -10.47 -35.41
CA VAL A 312 20.40 -11.60 -34.85
C VAL A 312 20.55 -11.46 -33.33
N MET A 313 20.80 -10.24 -32.84
CA MET A 313 20.90 -10.00 -31.40
C MET A 313 19.60 -10.32 -30.68
N VAL A 314 18.45 -9.90 -31.21
CA VAL A 314 17.14 -10.17 -30.60
C VAL A 314 16.91 -11.67 -30.46
N ASP A 315 17.14 -12.44 -31.52
CA ASP A 315 16.99 -13.91 -31.49
C ASP A 315 17.96 -14.57 -30.49
N MET A 316 19.20 -14.07 -30.38
CA MET A 316 20.19 -14.59 -29.45
C MET A 316 19.85 -14.26 -27.98
N VAL A 317 19.28 -13.09 -27.70
CA VAL A 317 18.88 -12.69 -26.34
C VAL A 317 17.80 -13.63 -25.82
N ASP A 318 16.82 -14.00 -26.64
CA ASP A 318 15.73 -14.91 -26.25
C ASP A 318 16.23 -16.33 -25.94
N LEU A 319 17.28 -16.78 -26.63
CA LEU A 319 17.82 -18.14 -26.47
C LEU A 319 18.88 -18.27 -25.37
N TYR A 320 19.72 -17.25 -25.21
CA TYR A 320 20.94 -17.35 -24.39
C TYR A 320 21.02 -16.32 -23.25
N GLY A 321 20.08 -15.37 -23.20
CA GLY A 321 20.15 -14.21 -22.32
C GLY A 321 21.12 -13.13 -22.84
N VAL A 322 21.03 -11.93 -22.24
CA VAL A 322 21.69 -10.73 -22.78
C VAL A 322 23.21 -10.86 -22.78
N GLN A 323 23.83 -11.26 -21.67
CA GLN A 323 25.29 -11.35 -21.53
C GLN A 323 25.89 -12.30 -22.57
N ARG A 324 25.38 -13.53 -22.63
CA ARG A 324 25.91 -14.55 -23.54
C ARG A 324 25.67 -14.18 -25.00
N ALA A 325 24.54 -13.57 -25.33
CA ALA A 325 24.27 -13.06 -26.66
C ALA A 325 25.30 -11.99 -27.10
N ILE A 326 25.68 -11.08 -26.19
CA ILE A 326 26.71 -10.07 -26.48
C ILE A 326 28.07 -10.74 -26.73
N GLU A 327 28.49 -11.66 -25.87
CA GLU A 327 29.76 -12.38 -26.00
C GLU A 327 29.83 -13.13 -27.35
N MET A 328 28.77 -13.89 -27.68
CA MET A 328 28.70 -14.63 -28.95
C MET A 328 28.73 -13.70 -30.16
N LEU A 329 28.08 -12.54 -30.07
CA LEU A 329 28.10 -11.56 -31.15
C LEU A 329 29.50 -10.96 -31.35
N ILE A 330 30.24 -10.70 -30.26
CA ILE A 330 31.64 -10.23 -30.31
C ILE A 330 32.52 -11.31 -30.94
N GLU A 331 32.39 -12.57 -30.49
CA GLU A 331 33.14 -13.71 -31.03
C GLU A 331 32.90 -13.90 -32.53
N GLU A 332 31.66 -13.74 -33.01
CA GLU A 332 31.33 -13.96 -34.41
C GLU A 332 31.76 -12.80 -35.31
N ILE A 333 31.66 -11.54 -34.84
CA ILE A 333 32.06 -10.36 -35.63
C ILE A 333 33.57 -10.18 -35.67
N TYR A 334 34.26 -10.45 -34.56
CA TYR A 334 35.69 -10.18 -34.39
C TYR A 334 36.54 -11.44 -34.31
N ARG A 335 36.01 -12.59 -34.76
CA ARG A 335 36.77 -13.83 -34.95
C ARG A 335 38.01 -13.54 -35.80
N GLU A 336 39.18 -13.73 -35.20
CA GLU A 336 40.47 -13.69 -35.90
C GLU A 336 40.69 -14.93 -36.77
#